data_AF-A0A928S8S6-F1
#
_entry.id   AF-A0A928S8S6-F1
#
_cell.length_a   1.000
_cell.length_b   1.000
_cell.length_c   1.000
_cell.angle_alpha   90.00
_cell.angle_beta   90.00
_cell.angle_gamma   90.00
#
_symmetry.space_group_name_H-M   'P 1'
#
loop_
_entity.id
_entity.type
_entity.pdbx_description
1 polymer ?
#
loop_
_entity_poly.entity_id
_entity_poly.type
_entity_poly.pdbx_seq_one_letter_code
_entity_poly.pdbx_strand_id
1 'polypeptide(L)'
;MLSMMIRSPYFWGIVALICMYLLSLFNTHSRDPFYLARGHNGQSSTSLFQNLIFTILTVFAYVTVVAARFIDSPPGEPLPALPAVPINLLVLMGLSITTSTTSKAIAITSQAEGKSSTEDKSTLLKDRDDKFDLTKAQMLIWALVAVGVYLVVLYSFISAKCYLGVNVPDLCPKDAALPDIDAAFLVLMGVSQGTYVAGKLVSRTTAKPLIEHILPTEAKAKGQVSIEGHFFGEGKDGNSLILKNGTSGAEDGIPMADIKDWKETKILFEVPDTLASGKYILSVRSGGQTGDGKDFEITQENAK
;
A
#
# COMPACT_ATOMS: atom_id res chain seq x y z
N MET A 1 -21.98 -12.11 -39.87
CA MET A 1 -21.28 -11.29 -38.84
C MET A 1 -20.99 -12.08 -37.57
N LEU A 2 -21.99 -12.71 -36.92
CA LEU A 2 -21.81 -13.52 -35.70
C LEU A 2 -20.80 -14.69 -35.86
N SER A 3 -20.87 -15.41 -36.99
CA SER A 3 -19.93 -16.51 -37.31
C SER A 3 -18.46 -16.07 -37.45
N MET A 4 -18.20 -14.84 -37.92
CA MET A 4 -16.84 -14.28 -37.97
C MET A 4 -16.35 -13.85 -36.58
N MET A 5 -17.23 -13.34 -35.71
CA MET A 5 -16.87 -12.97 -34.33
C MET A 5 -16.53 -14.20 -33.48
N ILE A 6 -17.29 -15.29 -33.59
CA ILE A 6 -17.05 -16.54 -32.84
C ILE A 6 -15.70 -17.18 -33.21
N ARG A 7 -15.23 -16.93 -34.44
CA ARG A 7 -13.96 -17.42 -34.97
C ARG A 7 -12.76 -16.56 -34.58
N SER A 8 -12.98 -15.44 -33.88
CA SER A 8 -11.90 -14.60 -33.35
C SER A 8 -11.52 -15.09 -31.95
N PRO A 9 -10.24 -15.44 -31.68
CA PRO A 9 -9.82 -15.86 -30.35
C PRO A 9 -9.96 -14.75 -29.29
N TYR A 10 -9.88 -13.48 -29.71
CA TYR A 10 -10.07 -12.33 -28.83
C TYR A 10 -11.51 -12.22 -28.30
N PHE A 11 -12.51 -12.70 -29.06
CA PHE A 11 -13.90 -12.69 -28.63
C PHE A 11 -14.09 -13.53 -27.37
N TRP A 12 -13.50 -14.72 -27.32
CA TRP A 12 -13.56 -15.60 -26.14
C TRP A 12 -12.83 -15.02 -24.93
N GLY A 13 -11.72 -14.31 -25.14
CA GLY A 13 -11.07 -13.53 -24.10
C GLY A 13 -12.01 -12.49 -23.49
N ILE A 14 -12.73 -11.73 -24.33
CA ILE A 14 -13.73 -10.74 -23.88
C ILE A 14 -14.89 -11.41 -23.13
N VAL A 15 -15.39 -12.55 -23.63
CA VAL A 15 -16.45 -13.32 -22.95
C VAL A 15 -16.01 -13.74 -21.55
N ALA A 16 -14.77 -14.21 -21.38
CA ALA A 16 -14.25 -14.55 -20.06
C ALA A 16 -14.19 -13.34 -19.11
N LEU A 17 -13.83 -12.16 -19.61
CA LEU A 17 -13.87 -10.93 -18.82
C LEU A 17 -15.29 -10.54 -18.41
N ILE A 18 -16.27 -10.72 -19.31
CA ILE A 18 -17.68 -10.52 -19.00
C ILE A 18 -18.14 -11.51 -17.93
N CYS A 19 -17.79 -12.79 -18.05
CA CYS A 19 -18.09 -13.80 -17.02
C CYS A 19 -17.46 -13.45 -15.67
N MET A 20 -16.19 -13.02 -15.66
CA MET A 20 -15.51 -12.57 -14.45
C MET A 20 -16.22 -11.36 -13.82
N TYR A 21 -16.63 -10.38 -14.64
CA TYR A 21 -17.39 -9.23 -14.19
C TYR A 21 -18.76 -9.63 -13.61
N LEU A 22 -19.47 -10.56 -14.25
CA LEU A 22 -20.75 -11.07 -13.76
C LEU A 22 -20.61 -11.83 -12.44
N LEU A 23 -19.56 -12.65 -12.29
CA LEU A 23 -19.23 -13.31 -11.02
C LEU A 23 -18.90 -12.29 -9.93
N SER A 24 -18.15 -11.24 -10.27
CA SER A 24 -17.89 -10.12 -9.37
C SER A 24 -19.18 -9.41 -8.96
N LEU A 25 -20.06 -9.11 -9.93
CA LEU A 25 -21.34 -8.45 -9.70
C LEU A 25 -22.25 -9.28 -8.79
N PHE A 26 -22.31 -10.60 -9.02
CA PHE A 26 -23.10 -11.53 -8.22
C PHE A 26 -22.59 -11.60 -6.77
N ASN A 27 -21.28 -11.63 -6.59
CA ASN A 27 -20.69 -11.76 -5.25
C ASN A 27 -20.71 -10.43 -4.48
N THR A 28 -20.35 -9.32 -5.13
CA THR A 28 -20.19 -8.02 -4.47
C THR A 28 -21.45 -7.17 -4.46
N HIS A 29 -22.48 -7.55 -5.23
CA HIS A 29 -23.73 -6.79 -5.41
C HIS A 29 -23.52 -5.33 -5.90
N SER A 30 -22.31 -4.98 -6.32
CA SER A 30 -21.92 -3.66 -6.75
C SER A 30 -21.75 -3.62 -8.27
N ARG A 31 -22.36 -2.62 -8.92
CA ARG A 31 -22.24 -2.39 -10.38
C ARG A 31 -20.92 -1.73 -10.78
N ASP A 32 -20.06 -1.42 -9.83
CA ASP A 32 -18.76 -0.83 -10.11
C ASP A 32 -17.74 -1.93 -10.48
N PRO A 33 -17.22 -1.96 -11.72
CA PRO A 33 -16.22 -2.95 -12.15
C PRO A 33 -14.91 -2.84 -11.37
N PHE A 34 -14.66 -1.71 -10.71
CA PHE A 34 -13.48 -1.48 -9.89
C PHE A 34 -13.75 -1.68 -8.39
N TYR A 35 -14.91 -2.22 -8.02
CA TYR A 35 -15.24 -2.47 -6.61
C TYR A 35 -14.21 -3.40 -5.93
N LEU A 36 -13.69 -4.39 -6.65
CA LEU A 36 -12.64 -5.29 -6.16
C LEU A 36 -11.29 -4.60 -5.93
N ALA A 37 -11.08 -3.42 -6.54
CA ALA A 37 -9.91 -2.57 -6.32
C ALA A 37 -10.05 -1.65 -5.09
N ARG A 38 -11.19 -1.68 -4.39
CA ARG A 38 -11.42 -0.90 -3.17
C ARG A 38 -10.86 -1.64 -1.94
N GLY A 39 -10.17 -0.89 -1.09
CA GLY A 39 -9.69 -1.33 0.21
C GLY A 39 -10.82 -1.43 1.25
N HIS A 40 -10.45 -1.84 2.47
CA HIS A 40 -11.41 -2.10 3.55
C HIS A 40 -12.27 -0.87 3.93
N ASN A 41 -11.75 0.34 3.66
CA ASN A 41 -12.40 1.61 3.99
C ASN A 41 -13.33 2.11 2.86
N GLY A 42 -13.63 1.27 1.85
CA GLY A 42 -14.44 1.63 0.69
C GLY A 42 -13.73 2.53 -0.35
N GLN A 43 -12.47 2.89 -0.12
CA GLN A 43 -11.65 3.72 -1.01
C GLN A 43 -10.76 2.90 -1.93
N SER A 44 -10.50 3.42 -3.12
CA SER A 44 -9.68 2.74 -4.15
C SER A 44 -8.22 2.61 -3.71
N SER A 45 -7.72 1.38 -3.62
CA SER A 45 -6.32 1.08 -3.28
C SER A 45 -5.51 0.83 -4.54
N THR A 46 -4.40 1.55 -4.72
CA THR A 46 -3.52 1.42 -5.87
C THR A 46 -2.99 0.00 -6.05
N SER A 47 -2.60 -0.68 -4.96
CA SER A 47 -2.10 -2.07 -5.04
C SER A 47 -3.19 -3.10 -5.37
N LEU A 48 -4.45 -2.85 -4.95
CA LEU A 48 -5.58 -3.72 -5.32
C LEU A 48 -5.99 -3.50 -6.77
N PHE A 49 -5.93 -2.25 -7.24
CA PHE A 49 -6.18 -1.89 -8.63
C PHE A 49 -5.17 -2.53 -9.58
N GLN A 50 -3.89 -2.48 -9.24
CA GLN A 50 -2.84 -3.15 -10.00
C GLN A 50 -3.06 -4.66 -10.05
N ASN A 51 -3.38 -5.28 -8.90
CA ASN A 51 -3.69 -6.70 -8.86
C ASN A 51 -4.88 -7.08 -9.73
N LEU A 52 -5.93 -6.25 -9.72
CA LEU A 52 -7.11 -6.46 -10.57
C LEU A 52 -6.75 -6.38 -12.06
N ILE A 53 -5.96 -5.38 -12.47
CA ILE A 53 -5.55 -5.23 -13.88
C ILE A 53 -4.71 -6.44 -14.35
N PHE A 54 -3.73 -6.89 -13.57
CA PHE A 54 -2.93 -8.05 -13.95
C PHE A 54 -3.74 -9.35 -13.96
N THR A 55 -4.73 -9.48 -13.08
CA THR A 55 -5.67 -10.61 -13.09
C THR A 55 -6.52 -10.60 -14.36
N ILE A 56 -7.08 -9.45 -14.73
CA ILE A 56 -7.85 -9.26 -15.97
C ILE A 56 -6.99 -9.61 -17.19
N LEU A 57 -5.77 -9.07 -17.26
CA LEU A 57 -4.83 -9.31 -18.35
C LEU A 57 -4.49 -10.80 -18.50
N THR A 58 -4.24 -11.47 -17.39
CA THR A 58 -3.86 -12.89 -17.38
C THR A 58 -5.02 -13.78 -17.81
N VAL A 59 -6.23 -13.56 -17.26
CA VAL A 59 -7.43 -14.30 -17.65
C VAL A 59 -7.74 -14.10 -19.13
N PHE A 60 -7.69 -12.85 -19.60
CA PHE A 60 -7.87 -12.52 -21.01
C PHE A 60 -6.88 -13.28 -21.90
N ALA A 61 -5.58 -13.17 -21.61
CA ALA A 61 -4.54 -13.80 -22.42
C ALA A 61 -4.65 -15.33 -22.42
N TYR A 62 -4.90 -15.94 -21.27
CA TYR A 62 -5.06 -17.38 -21.13
C TYR A 62 -6.21 -17.88 -21.99
N VAL A 63 -7.40 -17.27 -21.85
CA VAL A 63 -8.59 -17.69 -22.60
C VAL A 63 -8.44 -17.41 -24.09
N THR A 64 -7.82 -16.30 -24.49
CA THR A 64 -7.56 -15.99 -25.91
C THR A 64 -6.64 -17.02 -26.55
N VAL A 65 -5.54 -17.42 -25.89
CA VAL A 65 -4.63 -18.45 -26.44
C VAL A 65 -5.30 -19.82 -26.49
N VAL A 66 -6.04 -20.20 -25.45
CA VAL A 66 -6.81 -21.45 -25.44
C VAL A 66 -7.82 -21.46 -26.59
N ALA A 67 -8.60 -20.38 -26.76
CA ALA A 67 -9.55 -20.25 -27.86
C ALA A 67 -8.88 -20.30 -29.23
N ALA A 68 -7.71 -19.67 -29.39
CA ALA A 68 -6.95 -19.71 -30.64
C ALA A 68 -6.54 -21.14 -31.00
N ARG A 69 -6.07 -21.92 -30.01
CA ARG A 69 -5.76 -23.35 -30.20
C ARG A 69 -7.00 -24.13 -30.60
N PHE A 70 -8.13 -23.92 -29.93
CA PHE A 70 -9.37 -24.62 -30.26
C PHE A 70 -9.91 -24.30 -31.65
N ILE A 71 -9.84 -23.04 -32.08
CA ILE A 71 -10.36 -22.58 -33.38
C ILE A 71 -9.50 -23.09 -34.55
N ASP A 72 -8.18 -23.13 -34.37
CA ASP A 72 -7.24 -23.54 -35.41
C ASP A 72 -6.87 -25.04 -35.34
N SER A 73 -7.37 -25.79 -34.35
CA SER A 73 -7.15 -27.24 -34.27
C SER A 73 -7.87 -27.97 -35.41
N PRO A 74 -7.18 -28.89 -36.12
CA PRO A 74 -7.81 -29.70 -37.16
C PRO A 74 -8.95 -30.56 -36.57
N PRO A 75 -10.09 -30.71 -37.28
CA PRO A 75 -11.17 -31.57 -36.83
C PRO A 75 -10.71 -33.03 -36.76
N GLY A 76 -10.77 -33.64 -35.57
CA GLY A 76 -10.47 -35.06 -35.34
C GLY A 76 -9.16 -35.33 -34.58
N GLU A 77 -8.35 -34.31 -34.28
CA GLU A 77 -7.19 -34.47 -33.41
C GLU A 77 -7.56 -34.40 -31.92
N PRO A 78 -6.80 -35.09 -31.04
CA PRO A 78 -6.99 -34.98 -29.60
C PRO A 78 -6.88 -33.51 -29.15
N LEU A 79 -7.64 -33.17 -28.11
CA LEU A 79 -7.68 -31.82 -27.55
C LEU A 79 -6.25 -31.29 -27.35
N PRO A 80 -5.91 -30.10 -27.88
CA PRO A 80 -4.57 -29.54 -27.71
C PRO A 80 -4.28 -29.43 -26.21
N ALA A 81 -3.07 -29.83 -25.81
CA ALA A 81 -2.62 -29.72 -24.43
C ALA A 81 -2.83 -28.28 -23.91
N LEU A 82 -3.08 -28.10 -22.61
CA LEU A 82 -3.23 -26.76 -22.05
C LEU A 82 -1.91 -25.99 -22.22
N PRO A 83 -1.96 -24.68 -22.54
CA PRO A 83 -0.74 -23.87 -22.65
C PRO A 83 -0.06 -23.81 -21.28
N ALA A 84 1.24 -24.13 -21.25
CA ALA A 84 2.04 -23.90 -20.05
C ALA A 84 2.07 -22.41 -19.72
N VAL A 85 1.97 -22.09 -18.43
CA VAL A 85 2.10 -20.71 -17.94
C VAL A 85 3.58 -20.45 -17.66
N PRO A 86 4.21 -19.45 -18.33
CA PRO A 86 5.60 -19.09 -18.09
C PRO A 86 5.88 -18.75 -16.63
N ILE A 87 7.08 -19.07 -16.16
CA ILE A 87 7.46 -18.88 -14.76
C ILE A 87 7.45 -17.41 -14.36
N ASN A 88 7.84 -16.50 -15.26
CA ASN A 88 7.85 -15.06 -14.96
C ASN A 88 6.44 -14.52 -14.80
N LEU A 89 5.47 -15.06 -15.56
CA LEU A 89 4.05 -14.71 -15.40
C LEU A 89 3.52 -15.21 -14.04
N LEU A 90 3.86 -16.44 -13.64
CA LEU A 90 3.50 -16.98 -12.33
C LEU A 90 4.09 -16.15 -11.18
N VAL A 91 5.37 -15.78 -11.28
CA VAL A 91 6.05 -14.93 -10.29
C VAL A 91 5.39 -13.56 -10.22
N LEU A 92 5.03 -12.95 -11.36
CA LEU A 92 4.35 -11.66 -11.40
C LEU A 92 2.99 -11.72 -10.66
N MET A 93 2.20 -12.78 -10.87
CA MET A 93 0.96 -12.97 -10.12
C MET A 93 1.22 -13.15 -8.62
N GLY A 94 2.23 -13.94 -8.26
CA GLY A 94 2.63 -14.17 -6.87
C GLY A 94 3.04 -12.90 -6.13
N LEU A 95 3.84 -12.04 -6.78
CA LEU A 95 4.24 -10.74 -6.25
C LEU A 95 3.00 -9.84 -6.04
N SER A 96 2.13 -9.75 -7.05
CA SER A 96 0.91 -8.93 -7.00
C SER A 96 -0.03 -9.33 -5.86
N ILE A 97 -0.25 -10.64 -5.65
CA ILE A 97 -1.06 -11.15 -4.55
C ILE A 97 -0.40 -10.81 -3.20
N THR A 98 0.90 -11.06 -3.05
CA THR A 98 1.66 -10.78 -1.82
C THR A 98 1.61 -9.31 -1.43
N THR A 99 1.73 -8.41 -2.40
CA THR A 99 1.69 -6.96 -2.17
C THR A 99 0.30 -6.49 -1.76
N SER A 100 -0.74 -7.04 -2.39
CA SER A 100 -2.14 -6.76 -2.09
C SER A 100 -2.53 -7.24 -0.68
N THR A 101 -2.18 -8.48 -0.31
CA THR A 101 -2.48 -9.05 1.01
C THR A 101 -1.69 -8.34 2.11
N THR A 102 -0.40 -8.08 1.89
CA THR A 102 0.44 -7.31 2.83
C THR A 102 -0.13 -5.90 3.04
N SER A 103 -0.55 -5.23 1.96
CA SER A 103 -1.20 -3.91 2.05
C SER A 103 -2.49 -3.93 2.86
N LYS A 104 -3.32 -4.98 2.70
CA LYS A 104 -4.57 -5.17 3.45
C LYS A 104 -4.30 -5.48 4.92
N ALA A 105 -3.36 -6.38 5.23
CA ALA A 105 -2.93 -6.64 6.60
C ALA A 105 -2.43 -5.35 7.28
N ILE A 106 -1.66 -4.54 6.54
CA ILE A 106 -1.21 -3.22 7.01
C ILE A 106 -2.38 -2.24 7.21
N ALA A 107 -3.46 -2.31 6.45
CA ALA A 107 -4.63 -1.48 6.71
C ALA A 107 -5.39 -1.92 7.97
N ILE A 108 -5.63 -3.23 8.11
CA ILE A 108 -6.41 -3.81 9.21
C ILE A 108 -5.72 -3.59 10.56
N THR A 109 -4.42 -3.87 10.71
CA THR A 109 -3.74 -3.64 12.00
C THR A 109 -3.64 -2.14 12.33
N SER A 110 -3.55 -1.26 11.32
CA SER A 110 -3.56 0.21 11.56
C SER A 110 -4.91 0.69 12.12
N GLN A 111 -6.00 0.02 11.75
CA GLN A 111 -7.34 0.32 12.27
C GLN A 111 -7.53 -0.27 13.67
N ALA A 112 -7.02 -1.49 13.91
CA ALA A 112 -7.04 -2.13 15.23
C ALA A 112 -6.23 -1.35 16.29
N GLU A 113 -5.16 -0.66 15.88
CA GLU A 113 -4.34 0.22 16.72
C GLU A 113 -4.98 1.60 17.00
N GLY A 114 -6.22 1.86 16.58
CA GLY A 114 -6.90 3.14 16.86
C GLY A 114 -6.38 4.35 16.07
N LYS A 115 -5.41 4.19 15.15
CA LYS A 115 -4.90 5.24 14.23
C LYS A 115 -5.88 5.62 13.11
N SER A 116 -7.16 5.34 13.30
CA SER A 116 -8.24 5.63 12.35
C SER A 116 -8.64 7.10 12.49
N SER A 117 -8.00 7.99 11.71
CA SER A 117 -8.60 9.29 11.44
C SER A 117 -9.96 9.06 10.78
N THR A 118 -10.99 9.72 11.29
CA THR A 118 -12.39 9.62 10.86
C THR A 118 -12.63 10.13 9.43
N GLU A 119 -11.59 10.50 8.69
CA GLU A 119 -11.59 10.82 7.27
C GLU A 119 -10.27 10.35 6.62
N ASP A 120 -10.09 9.04 6.45
CA ASP A 120 -9.06 8.53 5.51
C ASP A 120 -9.50 9.01 4.11
N LYS A 121 -8.76 9.88 3.41
CA LYS A 121 -9.08 10.40 2.04
C LYS A 121 -8.15 9.82 0.96
N SER A 122 -7.43 8.74 1.28
CA SER A 122 -6.47 8.09 0.40
C SER A 122 -7.13 7.61 -0.91
N THR A 123 -6.85 8.32 -2.00
CA THR A 123 -7.31 7.99 -3.37
C THR A 123 -6.18 7.31 -4.17
N LEU A 124 -6.46 6.81 -5.38
CA LEU A 124 -5.51 6.10 -6.27
C LEU A 124 -4.14 6.79 -6.47
N LEU A 125 -4.07 8.11 -6.33
CA LEU A 125 -2.89 8.94 -6.54
C LEU A 125 -2.50 9.78 -5.32
N LYS A 126 -3.29 9.71 -4.24
CA LYS A 126 -3.13 10.58 -3.08
C LYS A 126 -2.92 9.77 -1.81
N ASP A 127 -2.14 10.32 -0.90
CA ASP A 127 -1.95 9.73 0.41
C ASP A 127 -3.01 10.18 1.42
N ARG A 128 -2.93 9.63 2.65
CA ARG A 128 -3.83 9.94 3.78
C ARG A 128 -3.98 11.44 4.08
N ASP A 129 -2.97 12.23 3.74
CA ASP A 129 -2.94 13.69 3.94
C ASP A 129 -3.36 14.51 2.71
N ASP A 130 -4.07 13.91 1.74
CA ASP A 130 -4.48 14.52 0.45
C ASP A 130 -3.31 14.98 -0.46
N LYS A 131 -2.06 14.66 -0.09
CA LYS A 131 -0.85 14.93 -0.87
C LYS A 131 -0.68 13.89 -1.97
N PHE A 132 -0.19 14.32 -3.13
CA PHE A 132 0.11 13.42 -4.24
C PHE A 132 1.25 12.47 -3.86
N ASP A 133 1.01 11.17 -3.96
CA ASP A 133 2.01 10.15 -3.65
C ASP A 133 2.73 9.73 -4.94
N LEU A 134 3.97 10.21 -5.07
CA LEU A 134 4.83 9.92 -6.20
C LEU A 134 5.06 8.42 -6.37
N THR A 135 5.12 7.67 -5.27
CA THR A 135 5.33 6.22 -5.30
C THR A 135 4.11 5.52 -5.89
N LYS A 136 2.89 5.84 -5.43
CA LYS A 136 1.64 5.29 -5.99
C LYS A 136 1.50 5.61 -7.48
N ALA A 137 1.85 6.83 -7.90
CA ALA A 137 1.81 7.24 -9.30
C ALA A 137 2.83 6.48 -10.16
N GLN A 138 4.07 6.35 -9.69
CA GLN A 138 5.12 5.60 -10.39
C GLN A 138 4.73 4.14 -10.58
N MET A 139 4.18 3.49 -9.56
CA MET A 139 3.74 2.10 -9.68
C MET A 139 2.60 1.95 -10.70
N LEU A 140 1.64 2.89 -10.71
CA LEU A 140 0.53 2.86 -11.64
C LEU A 140 1.00 3.02 -13.11
N ILE A 141 1.92 3.95 -13.35
CA ILE A 141 2.50 4.17 -14.68
C ILE A 141 3.18 2.90 -15.19
N TRP A 142 4.04 2.28 -14.38
CA TRP A 142 4.72 1.04 -14.78
C TRP A 142 3.76 -0.13 -14.99
N ALA A 143 2.68 -0.20 -14.22
CA ALA A 143 1.64 -1.22 -14.45
C ALA A 143 0.94 -1.04 -15.79
N LEU A 144 0.57 0.19 -16.16
CA LEU A 144 -0.07 0.48 -17.44
C LEU A 144 0.88 0.23 -18.61
N VAL A 145 2.16 0.61 -18.49
CA VAL A 145 3.18 0.33 -19.51
C VAL A 145 3.35 -1.18 -19.70
N ALA A 146 3.46 -1.95 -18.61
CA ALA A 146 3.59 -3.41 -18.68
C ALA A 146 2.39 -4.06 -19.37
N VAL A 147 1.17 -3.62 -19.05
CA VAL A 147 -0.06 -4.10 -19.71
C VAL A 147 -0.04 -3.79 -21.20
N GLY A 148 0.31 -2.57 -21.59
CA GLY A 148 0.38 -2.17 -23.00
C GLY A 148 1.39 -2.99 -23.80
N VAL A 149 2.61 -3.14 -23.28
CA VAL A 149 3.65 -3.96 -23.93
C VAL A 149 3.19 -5.41 -24.06
N TYR A 150 2.63 -5.99 -22.99
CA TYR A 150 2.17 -7.37 -23.02
C TYR A 150 1.04 -7.61 -24.03
N LEU A 151 0.09 -6.68 -24.18
CA LEU A 151 -0.97 -6.79 -25.18
C LEU A 151 -0.42 -6.78 -26.62
N VAL A 152 0.61 -5.98 -26.89
CA VAL A 152 1.30 -5.96 -28.20
C VAL A 152 2.01 -7.28 -28.46
N VAL A 153 2.70 -7.84 -27.45
CA VAL A 153 3.35 -9.15 -27.54
C VAL A 153 2.32 -10.26 -27.75
N LEU A 154 1.21 -10.25 -27.01
CA LEU A 154 0.12 -11.22 -27.15
C LEU A 154 -0.50 -11.16 -28.55
N TYR A 155 -0.75 -9.96 -29.08
CA TYR A 155 -1.27 -9.78 -30.43
C TYR A 155 -0.32 -10.36 -31.48
N SER A 156 0.98 -10.09 -31.34
CA SER A 156 2.02 -10.60 -32.24
C SER A 156 2.13 -12.13 -32.15
N PHE A 157 2.05 -12.69 -30.95
CA PHE A 157 2.06 -14.13 -30.68
C PHE A 157 0.88 -14.86 -31.33
N ILE A 158 -0.34 -14.32 -31.23
CA ILE A 158 -1.53 -14.88 -31.86
C ILE A 158 -1.43 -14.76 -33.39
N SER A 159 -0.99 -13.61 -33.90
CA SER A 159 -0.89 -13.36 -35.34
C SER A 159 0.16 -14.24 -36.02
N ALA A 160 1.26 -14.53 -35.33
CA ALA A 160 2.31 -15.45 -35.78
C ALA A 160 1.97 -16.93 -35.58
N LYS A 161 0.81 -17.25 -34.99
CA LYS A 161 0.37 -18.62 -34.65
C LYS A 161 1.39 -19.41 -33.80
N CYS A 162 2.12 -18.72 -32.93
CA CYS A 162 3.10 -19.33 -32.04
C CYS A 162 2.52 -20.47 -31.17
N TYR A 163 1.22 -20.39 -30.87
CA TYR A 163 0.49 -21.41 -30.10
C TYR A 163 0.37 -22.77 -30.80
N LEU A 164 0.72 -22.88 -32.09
CA LEU A 164 0.78 -24.14 -32.85
C LEU A 164 2.19 -24.75 -32.91
N GLY A 165 3.16 -24.19 -32.17
CA GLY A 165 4.55 -24.65 -32.22
C GLY A 165 5.32 -24.16 -33.45
N VAL A 166 4.84 -23.11 -34.12
CA VAL A 166 5.60 -22.43 -35.17
C VAL A 166 6.82 -21.77 -34.54
N ASN A 167 8.01 -22.11 -35.04
CA ASN A 167 9.26 -21.53 -34.55
C ASN A 167 9.57 -20.23 -35.30
N VAL A 168 9.09 -19.11 -34.75
CA VAL A 168 9.58 -17.78 -35.13
C VAL A 168 10.66 -17.36 -34.11
N PRO A 169 11.91 -17.10 -34.56
CA PRO A 169 12.97 -16.62 -33.68
C PRO A 169 12.52 -15.39 -32.88
N ASP A 170 12.86 -15.36 -31.59
CA ASP A 170 12.63 -14.24 -30.65
C ASP A 170 11.15 -13.88 -30.34
N LEU A 171 10.17 -14.52 -31.00
CA LEU A 171 8.74 -14.24 -30.79
C LEU A 171 7.96 -15.45 -30.25
N CYS A 172 8.29 -16.67 -30.69
CA CYS A 172 7.57 -17.88 -30.30
C CYS A 172 8.35 -18.71 -29.26
N PRO A 173 7.78 -19.00 -28.08
CA PRO A 173 8.33 -19.95 -27.12
C PRO A 173 8.36 -21.38 -27.71
N LYS A 174 9.43 -22.13 -27.42
CA LYS A 174 9.62 -23.50 -27.92
C LYS A 174 8.52 -24.49 -27.48
N ASP A 175 7.86 -24.21 -26.36
CA ASP A 175 6.84 -25.09 -25.77
C ASP A 175 5.40 -24.67 -26.09
N ALA A 176 5.22 -23.76 -27.07
CA ALA A 176 3.95 -23.11 -27.39
C ALA A 176 3.26 -22.45 -26.17
N ALA A 177 4.00 -22.21 -25.08
CA ALA A 177 3.55 -21.59 -23.86
C ALA A 177 2.94 -20.20 -24.11
N LEU A 178 2.25 -19.64 -23.13
CA LEU A 178 1.82 -18.24 -23.20
C LEU A 178 3.03 -17.32 -23.47
N PRO A 179 2.84 -16.15 -24.10
CA PRO A 179 3.90 -15.17 -24.25
C PRO A 179 4.46 -14.83 -22.87
N ASP A 180 5.78 -14.93 -22.74
CA ASP A 180 6.47 -14.64 -21.50
C ASP A 180 6.59 -13.12 -21.28
N ILE A 181 6.78 -12.74 -20.02
CA ILE A 181 7.06 -11.36 -19.65
C ILE A 181 8.57 -11.23 -19.48
N ASP A 182 9.12 -10.15 -20.05
CA ASP A 182 10.54 -9.87 -19.97
C ASP A 182 11.02 -9.76 -18.51
N ALA A 183 12.18 -10.38 -18.23
CA ALA A 183 12.71 -10.48 -16.89
C ALA A 183 13.01 -9.12 -16.25
N ALA A 184 13.39 -8.10 -17.04
CA ALA A 184 13.60 -6.75 -16.53
C ALA A 184 12.28 -6.13 -16.06
N PHE A 185 11.16 -6.41 -16.72
CA PHE A 185 9.84 -5.98 -16.25
C PHE A 185 9.43 -6.67 -14.95
N LEU A 186 9.73 -7.96 -14.80
CA LEU A 186 9.50 -8.68 -13.55
C LEU A 186 10.31 -8.07 -12.40
N VAL A 187 11.59 -7.76 -12.64
CA VAL A 187 12.46 -7.12 -11.64
C VAL A 187 11.95 -5.73 -11.29
N LEU A 188 11.60 -4.91 -12.28
CA LEU A 188 11.04 -3.56 -12.05
C LEU A 188 9.74 -3.61 -11.23
N MET A 189 8.86 -4.58 -11.50
CA MET A 189 7.64 -4.81 -10.73
C MET A 189 7.94 -5.27 -9.30
N GLY A 190 8.85 -6.23 -9.14
CA GLY A 190 9.26 -6.72 -7.82
C GLY A 190 9.86 -5.61 -6.96
N VAL A 191 10.75 -4.78 -7.53
CA VAL A 191 11.34 -3.63 -6.84
C VAL A 191 10.28 -2.59 -6.50
N SER A 192 9.41 -2.23 -7.44
CA SER A 192 8.34 -1.25 -7.22
C SER A 192 7.38 -1.67 -6.10
N GLN A 193 6.99 -2.95 -6.09
CA GLN A 193 6.09 -3.49 -5.07
C GLN A 193 6.80 -3.64 -3.72
N GLY A 194 8.07 -4.06 -3.74
CA GLY A 194 8.91 -4.19 -2.56
C GLY A 194 9.17 -2.85 -1.88
N THR A 195 9.48 -1.79 -2.63
CA THR A 195 9.70 -0.43 -2.08
C THR A 195 8.42 0.14 -1.47
N TYR A 196 7.26 -0.12 -2.06
CA TYR A 196 5.97 0.30 -1.49
C TYR A 196 5.63 -0.40 -0.18
N VAL A 197 5.81 -1.73 -0.12
CA VAL A 197 5.60 -2.49 1.13
C VAL A 197 6.61 -2.04 2.19
N ALA A 198 7.89 -1.91 1.82
CA ALA A 198 8.93 -1.44 2.72
C ALA A 198 8.61 -0.04 3.27
N GLY A 199 8.19 0.90 2.42
CA GLY A 199 7.77 2.24 2.84
C GLY A 199 6.62 2.19 3.86
N LYS A 200 5.61 1.33 3.63
CA LYS A 200 4.52 1.14 4.60
C LYS A 200 4.95 0.50 5.92
N LEU A 201 5.95 -0.37 5.90
CA LEU A 201 6.49 -1.00 7.11
C LEU A 201 7.38 -0.04 7.90
N VAL A 202 8.22 0.76 7.23
CA VAL A 202 9.07 1.76 7.88
C VAL A 202 8.23 2.88 8.50
N SER A 203 7.13 3.28 7.86
CA SER A 203 6.16 4.21 8.46
C SER A 203 5.41 3.64 9.68
N ARG A 204 5.51 2.34 9.97
CA ARG A 204 4.95 1.72 11.19
C ARG A 204 5.94 1.61 12.34
N THR A 205 7.23 1.47 12.05
CA THR A 205 8.28 1.52 13.09
C THR A 205 8.36 2.87 13.78
N THR A 206 7.66 3.88 13.27
CA THR A 206 7.45 5.18 13.91
C THR A 206 5.98 5.32 14.31
N ALA A 207 5.55 4.50 15.27
CA ALA A 207 4.23 4.66 15.87
C ALA A 207 4.13 6.05 16.51
N LYS A 208 3.04 6.77 16.22
CA LYS A 208 2.79 8.10 16.79
C LYS A 208 2.78 7.99 18.32
N PRO A 209 3.57 8.82 19.04
CA PRO A 209 3.57 8.83 20.50
C PRO A 209 2.16 9.11 21.05
N LEU A 210 1.73 8.33 22.04
CA LEU A 210 0.43 8.51 22.69
C LEU A 210 0.65 8.78 24.18
N ILE A 211 0.19 9.94 24.65
CA ILE A 211 0.19 10.28 26.08
C ILE A 211 -1.15 9.86 26.69
N GLU A 212 -1.13 8.93 27.64
CA GLU A 212 -2.32 8.53 28.39
C GLU A 212 -2.50 9.40 29.64
N HIS A 213 -1.42 9.60 30.39
CA HIS A 213 -1.45 10.36 31.64
C HIS A 213 -0.22 11.27 31.79
N ILE A 214 -0.44 12.43 32.39
CA ILE A 214 0.62 13.34 32.86
C ILE A 214 0.42 13.47 34.37
N LEU A 215 1.45 13.13 35.14
CA LEU A 215 1.41 13.09 36.59
C LEU A 215 2.61 13.84 37.20
N PRO A 216 2.40 14.92 37.96
CA PRO A 216 1.14 15.65 38.13
C PRO A 216 0.75 16.45 36.86
N THR A 217 -0.54 16.76 36.68
CA THR A 217 -1.03 17.63 35.59
C THR A 217 -0.66 19.10 35.78
N GLU A 218 -0.22 19.46 36.98
CA GLU A 218 0.26 20.80 37.32
C GLU A 218 1.57 20.66 38.11
N ALA A 219 2.60 21.41 37.75
CA ALA A 219 3.87 21.38 38.49
C ALA A 219 4.52 22.76 38.56
N LYS A 220 5.38 22.93 39.57
CA LYS A 220 6.23 24.11 39.69
C LYS A 220 7.48 23.96 38.83
N ALA A 221 8.18 25.07 38.57
CA ALA A 221 9.55 25.02 38.06
C ALA A 221 10.41 24.10 38.96
N LYS A 222 11.29 23.31 38.34
CA LYS A 222 12.08 22.22 38.98
C LYS A 222 11.24 21.07 39.58
N GLY A 223 9.93 21.07 39.40
CA GLY A 223 9.05 19.96 39.77
C GLY A 223 9.27 18.76 38.84
N GLN A 224 9.21 17.56 39.39
CA GLN A 224 9.25 16.32 38.58
C GLN A 224 7.88 16.01 38.01
N VAL A 225 7.86 15.62 36.73
CA VAL A 225 6.66 15.24 35.98
C VAL A 225 6.93 13.92 35.26
N SER A 226 5.96 13.01 35.38
CA SER A 226 5.94 11.70 34.72
C SER A 226 4.88 11.72 33.63
N ILE A 227 5.28 11.38 32.41
CA ILE A 227 4.39 11.11 31.29
C ILE A 227 4.29 9.60 31.16
N GLU A 228 3.07 9.07 31.12
CA GLU A 228 2.79 7.65 30.90
C GLU A 228 1.98 7.48 29.63
N GLY A 229 2.33 6.45 28.86
CA GLY A 229 1.68 6.18 27.58
C GLY A 229 2.44 5.14 26.76
N HIS A 230 2.44 5.31 25.45
CA HIS A 230 2.98 4.33 24.51
C HIS A 230 3.73 4.99 23.35
N PHE A 231 4.67 4.25 22.76
CA PHE A 231 5.41 4.65 21.56
C PHE A 231 6.30 5.89 21.76
N PHE A 232 6.91 6.01 22.94
CA PHE A 232 7.86 7.08 23.22
C PHE A 232 9.26 6.81 22.65
N GLY A 233 9.57 5.57 22.27
CA GLY A 233 10.89 5.16 21.80
C GLY A 233 11.77 4.63 22.95
N GLU A 234 12.75 3.81 22.59
CA GLU A 234 13.62 3.09 23.54
C GLU A 234 14.61 4.01 24.30
N GLY A 235 14.74 5.28 23.90
CA GLY A 235 15.63 6.24 24.55
C GLY A 235 15.41 7.68 24.09
N LYS A 236 16.13 8.61 24.71
CA LYS A 236 16.01 10.06 24.43
C LYS A 236 16.75 10.53 23.18
N ASP A 237 17.60 9.70 22.58
CA ASP A 237 18.42 10.09 21.43
C ASP A 237 17.54 10.26 20.18
N GLY A 238 17.48 11.49 19.66
CA GLY A 238 16.65 11.85 18.50
C GLY A 238 15.16 12.08 18.82
N ASN A 239 14.74 11.94 20.08
CA ASN A 239 13.38 12.18 20.55
C ASN A 239 13.33 13.46 21.42
N SER A 240 12.17 14.10 21.57
CA SER A 240 12.06 15.35 22.33
C SER A 240 10.68 15.55 22.95
N LEU A 241 10.62 16.25 24.08
CA LEU A 241 9.37 16.78 24.62
C LEU A 241 9.15 18.21 24.13
N ILE A 242 7.92 18.52 23.73
CA ILE A 242 7.52 19.83 23.20
C ILE A 242 6.43 20.39 24.11
N LEU A 243 6.63 21.61 24.58
CA LEU A 243 5.64 22.39 25.31
C LEU A 243 5.19 23.54 24.43
N LYS A 244 3.89 23.55 24.09
CA LYS A 244 3.29 24.65 23.34
C LYS A 244 2.52 25.56 24.28
N ASN A 245 2.91 26.82 24.38
CA ASN A 245 2.23 27.79 25.22
C ASN A 245 0.81 28.05 24.68
N GLY A 246 -0.22 27.84 25.51
CA GLY A 246 -1.62 27.97 25.11
C GLY A 246 -2.03 29.41 24.74
N THR A 247 -1.25 30.41 25.14
CA THR A 247 -1.54 31.84 24.94
C THR A 247 -0.83 32.41 23.71
N SER A 248 0.47 32.15 23.57
CA SER A 248 1.30 32.69 22.47
C SER A 248 1.44 31.74 21.29
N GLY A 249 1.11 30.45 21.46
CA GLY A 249 1.32 29.41 20.47
C GLY A 249 2.80 29.05 20.24
N ALA A 250 3.73 29.66 20.98
CA ALA A 250 5.16 29.37 20.89
C ALA A 250 5.44 27.94 21.37
N GLU A 251 6.35 27.26 20.67
CA GLU A 251 6.79 25.90 20.98
C GLU A 251 8.20 25.95 21.60
N ASP A 252 8.30 25.50 22.84
CA ASP A 252 9.56 25.34 23.56
C ASP A 252 9.85 23.85 23.75
N GLY A 253 11.09 23.44 23.50
CA GLY A 253 11.54 22.09 23.79
C GLY A 253 12.00 21.96 25.24
N ILE A 254 11.70 20.84 25.91
CA ILE A 254 12.33 20.56 27.20
C ILE A 254 13.79 20.18 26.96
N PRO A 255 14.77 20.86 27.60
CA PRO A 255 16.18 20.54 27.45
C PRO A 255 16.48 19.08 27.84
N MET A 256 17.40 18.44 27.11
CA MET A 256 17.81 17.05 27.36
C MET A 256 18.40 16.82 28.76
N ALA A 257 18.90 17.88 29.40
CA ALA A 257 19.43 17.84 30.77
C ALA A 257 18.32 17.69 31.84
N ASP A 258 17.11 18.12 31.51
CA ASP A 258 15.96 18.08 32.41
C ASP A 258 15.18 16.76 32.27
N ILE A 259 15.42 15.98 31.22
CA ILE A 259 14.88 14.63 31.03
C ILE A 259 15.72 13.62 31.83
N LYS A 260 15.14 13.09 32.91
CA LYS A 260 15.81 12.20 33.87
C LYS A 260 15.75 10.73 33.47
N ASP A 261 14.63 10.28 32.94
CA ASP A 261 14.44 8.90 32.47
C ASP A 261 13.57 8.89 31.22
N TRP A 262 13.88 8.02 30.27
CA TRP A 262 13.10 7.85 29.05
C TRP A 262 12.96 6.37 28.73
N LYS A 263 11.73 5.91 28.67
CA LYS A 263 11.35 4.55 28.29
C LYS A 263 10.19 4.61 27.33
N GLU A 264 9.99 3.50 26.62
CA GLU A 264 8.92 3.32 25.64
C GLU A 264 7.52 3.72 26.15
N THR A 265 7.25 3.52 27.45
CA THR A 265 5.95 3.77 28.08
C THR A 265 5.95 4.85 29.15
N LYS A 266 7.12 5.40 29.51
CA LYS A 266 7.25 6.35 30.60
C LYS A 266 8.40 7.31 30.38
N ILE A 267 8.14 8.62 30.52
CA ILE A 267 9.15 9.66 30.48
C ILE A 267 9.11 10.42 31.80
N LEU A 268 10.27 10.56 32.44
CA LEU A 268 10.42 11.37 33.65
C LEU A 268 11.27 12.59 33.30
N PHE A 269 10.72 13.78 33.53
CA PHE A 269 11.44 15.04 33.32
C PHE A 269 11.20 16.01 34.47
N GLU A 270 12.04 17.02 34.53
CA GLU A 270 11.97 18.13 35.48
C GLU A 270 11.54 19.39 34.73
N VAL A 271 10.61 20.17 35.27
CA VAL A 271 10.15 21.39 34.61
C VAL A 271 11.29 22.43 34.58
N PRO A 272 11.69 22.93 33.40
CA PRO A 272 12.73 23.96 33.31
C PRO A 272 12.32 25.25 34.04
N ASP A 273 13.30 25.91 34.67
CA ASP A 273 13.15 27.20 35.35
C ASP A 273 13.05 28.39 34.38
N THR A 274 13.41 28.19 33.12
CA THR A 274 13.30 29.20 32.07
C THR A 274 11.87 29.39 31.57
N LEU A 275 10.94 28.49 31.90
CA LEU A 275 9.55 28.55 31.45
C LEU A 275 8.69 29.42 32.36
N ALA A 276 7.90 30.31 31.75
CA ALA A 276 6.93 31.13 32.47
C ALA A 276 5.76 30.27 32.98
N SER A 277 5.12 30.72 34.07
CA SER A 277 3.87 30.09 34.52
C SER A 277 2.75 30.28 33.50
N GLY A 278 1.91 29.26 33.35
CA GLY A 278 0.78 29.30 32.44
C GLY A 278 0.37 27.90 31.97
N LYS A 279 -0.60 27.87 31.05
CA LYS A 279 -1.11 26.64 30.44
C LYS A 279 -0.32 26.27 29.20
N TYR A 280 0.04 25.00 29.13
CA TYR A 280 0.80 24.42 28.04
C TYR A 280 0.12 23.17 27.52
N ILE A 281 0.38 22.89 26.24
CA ILE A 281 0.08 21.59 25.63
C ILE A 281 1.40 20.84 25.55
N LEU A 282 1.51 19.75 26.31
CA LEU A 282 2.68 18.87 26.33
C LEU A 282 2.52 17.76 25.29
N SER A 283 3.45 17.67 24.36
CA SER A 283 3.51 16.65 23.30
C SER A 283 4.86 15.92 23.33
N VAL A 284 4.83 14.63 22.97
CA VAL A 284 6.04 13.83 22.77
C VAL A 284 6.34 13.75 21.28
N ARG A 285 7.58 14.03 20.88
CA ARG A 285 8.07 13.75 19.53
C ARG A 285 9.03 12.56 19.60
N SER A 286 8.68 11.48 18.91
CA SER A 286 9.51 10.28 18.80
C SER A 286 9.50 9.75 17.39
N GLY A 287 10.65 9.29 16.89
CA GLY A 287 10.75 8.68 15.56
C GLY A 287 10.26 9.60 14.43
N GLY A 288 10.50 10.92 14.54
CA GLY A 288 10.04 11.90 13.54
C GLY A 288 8.53 12.17 13.52
N GLN A 289 7.75 11.56 14.41
CA GLN A 289 6.32 11.82 14.60
C GLN A 289 6.08 12.63 15.88
N THR A 290 5.10 13.53 15.87
CA THR A 290 4.68 14.28 17.07
C THR A 290 3.32 13.76 17.54
N GLY A 291 3.27 13.32 18.79
CA GLY A 291 2.08 12.83 19.47
C GLY A 291 1.05 13.92 19.71
N ASP A 292 -0.20 13.50 19.95
CA ASP A 292 -1.24 14.43 20.39
C ASP A 292 -0.86 14.98 21.76
N GLY A 293 -1.05 16.29 21.91
CA GLY A 293 -0.68 16.97 23.14
C GLY A 293 -1.75 16.84 24.22
N LYS A 294 -1.33 16.92 25.48
CA LYS A 294 -2.22 17.02 26.63
C LYS A 294 -1.97 18.29 27.43
N ASP A 295 -3.04 18.79 28.02
CA ASP A 295 -2.98 19.99 28.86
C ASP A 295 -2.10 19.74 30.08
N PHE A 296 -1.24 20.71 30.37
CA PHE A 296 -0.31 20.72 31.47
C PHE A 296 -0.11 22.17 31.96
N GLU A 297 -0.11 22.39 33.28
CA GLU A 297 0.00 23.73 33.85
C GLU A 297 1.29 23.92 34.65
N ILE A 298 1.99 25.03 34.40
CA ILE A 298 3.17 25.43 35.19
C ILE A 298 2.74 26.53 36.16
N THR A 299 2.94 26.29 37.45
CA THR A 299 2.60 27.24 38.54
C THR A 299 3.86 27.89 39.11
N GLN A 300 3.79 29.16 39.51
CA GLN A 300 4.89 29.80 40.25
C GLN A 300 4.83 29.42 41.73
N GLU A 301 6.01 29.36 42.35
CA GLU A 301 6.11 29.40 43.80
C GLU A 301 5.71 30.80 44.27
N ASN A 302 4.66 30.90 45.08
CA ASN A 302 4.37 32.15 45.80
C ASN A 302 5.61 32.47 46.65
N ALA A 303 6.35 33.50 46.24
CA ALA A 303 7.38 34.10 47.07
C ALA A 303 6.73 34.52 48.38
N LYS A 304 7.12 33.86 49.47
CA LYS A 304 6.76 34.22 50.84
C LYS A 304 7.76 35.21 51.39
#